data_AF-A0A7W3IIT3-F1
#
_entry.id   AF-A0A7W3IIT3-F1
#
_cell.length_a   1.000
_cell.length_b   1.000
_cell.length_c   1.000
_cell.angle_alpha   90.00
_cell.angle_beta   90.00
_cell.angle_gamma   90.00
#
_symmetry.space_group_name_H-M   'P 1'
#
loop_
_entity.id
_entity.type
_entity.pdbx_description
1 polymer ?
#
loop_
_entity_poly.entity_id
_entity_poly.type
_entity_poly.pdbx_seq_one_letter_code
_entity_poly.pdbx_strand_id
1 'polypeptide(L)'
;MVEKNITSFVNERTLEYKLVPDLQKALAPYCNAAMPMFFWKTREGGIRSRASFLGESFKVIAMFARRPKVHDKSNALYATINDELLIFAEHAINMGVPTLGGFCAARNLGEITSAHSIWIPLLKSDESMNLLRWSESDSSGGSLSTYDSKAASIKTRELPEVILPRCERMSFGAAIDTMDRLRSVLNREAVRPYYYGSSYKPVYMLIEGSQL
;
A
#
# COMPACT_ATOMS: atom_id res chain seq x y z
N MET A 1 22.04 10.52 13.12
CA MET A 1 23.01 9.96 12.16
C MET A 1 22.31 8.89 11.35
N VAL A 2 22.14 9.08 10.04
CA VAL A 2 21.60 8.01 9.17
C VAL A 2 22.63 6.89 9.14
N GLU A 3 22.25 5.69 9.59
CA GLU A 3 23.12 4.51 9.57
C GLU A 3 23.61 4.27 8.13
N LYS A 4 24.92 4.42 7.89
CA LYS A 4 25.55 4.03 6.61
C LYS A 4 25.33 2.52 6.43
N ASN A 5 24.90 2.09 5.23
CA ASN A 5 24.66 0.69 4.79
C ASN A 5 23.25 0.11 4.98
N ILE A 6 22.20 0.94 5.05
CA ILE A 6 20.82 0.43 4.90
C ILE A 6 20.54 0.23 3.40
N THR A 7 20.41 -1.02 2.96
CA THR A 7 20.19 -1.36 1.54
C THR A 7 19.00 -2.28 1.35
N SER A 8 18.35 -2.21 0.19
CA SER A 8 17.32 -3.17 -0.19
C SER A 8 17.86 -4.19 -1.16
N PHE A 9 17.35 -5.42 -1.07
CA PHE A 9 17.68 -6.55 -1.93
C PHE A 9 16.57 -6.89 -2.95
N VAL A 10 15.47 -6.12 -2.97
CA VAL A 10 14.30 -6.38 -3.82
C VAL A 10 13.67 -5.08 -4.29
N ASN A 11 13.00 -5.09 -5.45
CA ASN A 11 12.22 -3.94 -5.91
C ASN A 11 10.74 -4.03 -5.48
N GLU A 12 10.02 -2.92 -5.59
CA GLU A 12 8.61 -2.82 -5.22
C GLU A 12 7.72 -3.82 -5.98
N ARG A 13 7.97 -4.04 -7.28
CA ARG A 13 7.21 -4.97 -8.13
C ARG A 13 7.33 -6.42 -7.71
N THR A 14 8.55 -6.86 -7.40
CA THR A 14 8.78 -8.21 -6.91
C THR A 14 8.05 -8.43 -5.58
N LEU A 15 7.99 -7.40 -4.74
CA LEU A 15 7.30 -7.47 -3.46
C LEU A 15 5.75 -7.47 -3.61
N GLU A 16 5.20 -6.86 -4.65
CA GLU A 16 3.76 -6.94 -4.96
C GLU A 16 3.28 -8.38 -5.12
N TYR A 17 4.09 -9.29 -5.68
CA TYR A 17 3.74 -10.71 -5.80
C TYR A 17 3.57 -11.44 -4.46
N LYS A 18 4.04 -10.86 -3.36
CA LYS A 18 3.79 -11.34 -2.00
C LYS A 18 2.65 -10.58 -1.32
N LEU A 19 2.68 -9.26 -1.40
CA LEU A 19 1.76 -8.38 -0.68
C LEU A 19 0.33 -8.44 -1.23
N VAL A 20 0.17 -8.47 -2.57
CA VAL A 20 -1.15 -8.50 -3.19
C VAL A 20 -1.94 -9.76 -2.80
N PRO A 21 -1.37 -10.99 -2.93
CA PRO A 21 -2.08 -12.18 -2.49
C PRO A 21 -2.40 -12.19 -0.99
N ASP A 22 -1.51 -11.66 -0.15
CA ASP A 22 -1.75 -11.57 1.29
C ASP A 22 -2.91 -10.61 1.63
N LEU A 23 -2.96 -9.46 0.96
CA LEU A 23 -4.06 -8.51 1.11
C LEU A 23 -5.38 -9.11 0.62
N GLN A 24 -5.40 -9.78 -0.53
CA GLN A 24 -6.60 -10.46 -1.03
C GLN A 24 -7.09 -11.53 -0.05
N LYS A 25 -6.19 -12.36 0.49
CA LYS A 25 -6.53 -13.39 1.50
C LYS A 25 -7.10 -12.78 2.76
N ALA A 26 -6.56 -11.64 3.22
CA ALA A 26 -7.09 -10.93 4.38
C ALA A 26 -8.50 -10.41 4.14
N LEU A 27 -8.79 -9.91 2.94
CA LEU A 27 -10.07 -9.30 2.59
C LEU A 27 -11.15 -10.33 2.26
N ALA A 28 -10.78 -11.50 1.71
CA ALA A 28 -11.70 -12.50 1.19
C ALA A 28 -12.87 -12.90 2.14
N PRO A 29 -12.69 -12.99 3.48
CA PRO A 29 -13.80 -13.30 4.37
C PRO A 29 -14.87 -12.19 4.48
N TYR A 30 -14.57 -10.97 4.03
CA TYR A 30 -15.37 -9.76 4.27
C TYR A 30 -15.97 -9.15 3.00
N CYS A 31 -15.81 -9.80 1.85
CA CYS A 31 -16.25 -9.30 0.56
C CYS A 31 -16.55 -10.45 -0.41
N ASN A 32 -17.34 -10.17 -1.45
CA ASN A 32 -17.60 -11.13 -2.52
C ASN A 32 -16.35 -11.31 -3.41
N ALA A 33 -15.67 -10.20 -3.70
CA ALA A 33 -14.46 -10.20 -4.50
C ALA A 33 -13.51 -9.06 -4.09
N ALA A 34 -12.20 -9.34 -4.14
CA ALA A 34 -11.14 -8.36 -3.99
C ALA A 34 -10.20 -8.45 -5.21
N MET A 35 -10.33 -7.48 -6.12
CA MET A 35 -9.66 -7.47 -7.42
C MET A 35 -8.46 -6.50 -7.41
N PRO A 36 -7.22 -7.01 -7.48
CA PRO A 36 -6.06 -6.16 -7.61
C PRO A 36 -5.98 -5.58 -9.01
N MET A 37 -5.70 -4.29 -9.10
CA MET A 37 -5.59 -3.55 -10.35
C MET A 37 -4.31 -2.74 -10.36
N PHE A 38 -3.46 -3.02 -11.35
CA PHE A 38 -2.45 -2.09 -11.77
C PHE A 38 -3.05 -1.10 -12.78
N PHE A 39 -3.68 -0.05 -12.26
CA PHE A 39 -4.66 0.73 -13.00
C PHE A 39 -4.10 1.50 -14.21
N TRP A 40 -4.80 1.34 -15.33
CA TRP A 40 -4.69 2.14 -16.54
C TRP A 40 -6.07 2.47 -17.10
N LYS A 41 -6.53 3.72 -16.97
CA LYS A 41 -7.89 4.16 -17.36
C LYS A 41 -8.42 3.60 -18.68
N THR A 42 -7.63 3.63 -19.75
CA THR A 42 -8.10 3.17 -21.07
C THR A 42 -8.19 1.65 -21.23
N ARG A 43 -7.61 0.87 -20.30
CA ARG A 43 -7.66 -0.60 -20.28
C ARG A 43 -8.73 -1.08 -19.32
N GLU A 44 -8.60 -0.77 -18.04
CA GLU A 44 -9.53 -1.25 -17.00
C GLU A 44 -10.80 -0.39 -16.91
N GLY A 45 -10.76 0.87 -17.36
CA GLY A 45 -11.89 1.81 -17.30
C GLY A 45 -12.68 1.97 -18.60
N GLY A 46 -12.41 1.13 -19.60
CA GLY A 46 -13.07 1.17 -20.91
C GLY A 46 -14.55 0.79 -20.89
N ILE A 47 -15.22 0.96 -22.04
CA ILE A 47 -16.67 0.72 -22.20
C ILE A 47 -17.06 -0.71 -21.78
N ARG A 48 -16.25 -1.71 -22.17
CA ARG A 48 -16.51 -3.12 -21.84
C ARG A 48 -16.49 -3.36 -20.33
N SER A 49 -15.46 -2.92 -19.63
CA SER A 49 -15.36 -3.07 -18.17
C SER A 49 -16.49 -2.34 -17.45
N ARG A 50 -16.82 -1.12 -17.88
CA ARG A 50 -17.94 -0.36 -17.30
C ARG A 50 -19.27 -1.07 -17.47
N ALA A 51 -19.51 -1.70 -18.62
CA ALA A 51 -20.73 -2.46 -18.86
C ALA A 51 -20.83 -3.73 -18.00
N SER A 52 -19.69 -4.40 -17.74
CA SER A 52 -19.66 -5.62 -16.90
C SER A 52 -19.98 -5.37 -15.43
N PHE A 53 -19.82 -4.15 -14.94
CA PHE A 53 -20.04 -3.77 -13.53
C PHE A 53 -21.15 -2.73 -13.38
N LEU A 54 -22.11 -2.70 -14.32
CA LEU A 54 -23.22 -1.76 -14.26
C LEU A 54 -24.14 -2.07 -13.07
N GLY A 55 -24.34 -1.09 -12.18
CA GLY A 55 -25.15 -1.24 -10.98
C GLY A 55 -24.38 -1.75 -9.76
N GLU A 56 -23.14 -2.20 -9.93
CA GLU A 56 -22.28 -2.66 -8.84
C GLU A 56 -21.63 -1.51 -8.07
N SER A 57 -21.35 -1.77 -6.79
CA SER A 57 -20.70 -0.81 -5.90
C SER A 57 -19.45 -1.42 -5.25
N PHE A 58 -18.41 -0.59 -5.17
CA PHE A 58 -17.08 -0.99 -4.76
C PHE A 58 -16.54 -0.09 -3.66
N LYS A 59 -15.69 -0.66 -2.81
CA LYS A 59 -14.71 0.05 -1.99
C LYS A 59 -13.35 -0.04 -2.66
N VAL A 60 -12.51 0.98 -2.50
CA VAL A 60 -11.17 1.02 -3.11
C VAL A 60 -10.12 1.21 -2.03
N ILE A 61 -9.04 0.43 -2.08
CA ILE A 61 -7.83 0.64 -1.27
C ILE A 61 -6.66 0.90 -2.22
N ALA A 62 -5.80 1.86 -1.91
CA ALA A 62 -4.52 2.02 -2.61
C ALA A 62 -3.40 1.36 -1.80
N MET A 63 -2.56 0.55 -2.44
CA MET A 63 -1.43 -0.13 -1.82
C MET A 63 -0.12 0.23 -2.51
N PHE A 64 0.86 0.68 -1.73
CA PHE A 64 2.24 0.83 -2.16
C PHE A 64 3.11 -0.24 -1.50
N ALA A 65 3.76 -1.06 -2.31
CA ALA A 65 4.81 -1.94 -1.81
C ALA A 65 6.03 -1.08 -1.40
N ARG A 66 6.54 -1.31 -0.20
CA ARG A 66 7.72 -0.64 0.36
C ARG A 66 8.80 -1.69 0.52
N ARG A 67 9.95 -1.42 -0.09
CA ARG A 67 11.06 -2.36 -0.08
C ARG A 67 11.58 -2.58 1.34
N PRO A 68 11.71 -3.83 1.82
CA PRO A 68 12.47 -4.09 3.02
C PRO A 68 13.93 -3.70 2.80
N LYS A 69 14.50 -3.06 3.79
CA LYS A 69 15.92 -2.70 3.84
C LYS A 69 16.56 -3.34 5.05
N VAL A 70 17.77 -3.82 4.86
CA VAL A 70 18.60 -4.46 5.89
C VAL A 70 19.82 -3.62 6.16
N HIS A 71 20.41 -3.80 7.34
CA HIS A 71 21.67 -3.20 7.72
C HIS A 71 22.62 -4.29 8.23
N ASP A 72 23.87 -4.29 7.79
CA ASP A 72 24.82 -5.39 8.05
C ASP A 72 25.08 -5.62 9.55
N LYS A 73 24.94 -4.59 10.37
CA LYS A 73 25.22 -4.64 11.81
C LYS A 73 23.96 -4.67 12.68
N SER A 74 22.77 -4.81 12.09
CA SER A 74 21.50 -4.76 12.81
C SER A 74 20.55 -5.85 12.33
N ASN A 75 19.89 -6.52 13.28
CA ASN A 75 18.81 -7.45 12.97
C ASN A 75 17.48 -6.74 12.68
N ALA A 76 17.43 -5.41 12.79
CA ALA A 76 16.25 -4.65 12.39
C ALA A 76 16.05 -4.68 10.86
N LEU A 77 14.80 -4.53 10.47
CA LEU A 77 14.39 -4.23 9.10
C LEU A 77 13.96 -2.76 9.03
N TYR A 78 14.09 -2.17 7.86
CA TYR A 78 13.72 -0.78 7.66
C TYR A 78 12.84 -0.65 6.41
N ALA A 79 11.87 0.25 6.46
CA ALA A 79 11.06 0.67 5.33
C ALA A 79 11.05 2.20 5.28
N THR A 80 10.88 2.77 4.09
CA THR A 80 10.82 4.24 3.92
C THR A 80 9.44 4.60 3.41
N ILE A 81 8.75 5.55 4.03
CA ILE A 81 7.58 6.22 3.47
C ILE A 81 8.03 7.63 3.08
N ASN A 82 8.06 7.93 1.79
CA ASN A 82 8.46 9.24 1.30
C ASN A 82 7.27 10.20 1.27
N ASP A 83 7.55 11.50 1.26
CA ASP A 83 6.53 12.56 1.27
C ASP A 83 5.51 12.43 0.14
N GLU A 84 5.93 12.02 -1.07
CA GLU A 84 5.03 11.77 -2.21
C GLU A 84 3.91 10.77 -1.86
N LEU A 85 4.22 9.73 -1.07
CA LEU A 85 3.23 8.76 -0.61
C LEU A 85 2.29 9.32 0.45
N LEU A 86 2.79 10.19 1.33
CA LEU A 86 1.98 10.87 2.34
C LEU A 86 1.02 11.88 1.70
N ILE A 87 1.51 12.68 0.75
CA ILE A 87 0.70 13.62 -0.04
C ILE A 87 -0.36 12.86 -0.84
N PHE A 88 0.02 11.78 -1.52
CA PHE A 88 -0.95 10.91 -2.20
C PHE A 88 -2.01 10.40 -1.24
N ALA A 89 -1.61 9.89 -0.07
CA ALA A 89 -2.52 9.30 0.90
C ALA A 89 -3.52 10.32 1.46
N GLU A 90 -3.08 11.56 1.69
CA GLU A 90 -3.95 12.68 2.09
C GLU A 90 -5.00 12.99 1.03
N HIS A 91 -4.62 13.05 -0.25
CA HIS A 91 -5.60 13.22 -1.33
C HIS A 91 -6.53 12.00 -1.46
N ALA A 92 -5.99 10.79 -1.34
CA ALA A 92 -6.74 9.55 -1.51
C ALA A 92 -7.81 9.38 -0.43
N ILE A 93 -7.48 9.63 0.84
CA ILE A 93 -8.46 9.49 1.94
C ILE A 93 -9.61 10.49 1.82
N ASN A 94 -9.34 11.72 1.35
CA ASN A 94 -10.37 12.73 1.07
C ASN A 94 -11.28 12.36 -0.11
N MET A 95 -10.90 11.36 -0.90
CA MET A 95 -11.70 10.78 -1.98
C MET A 95 -12.27 9.40 -1.61
N GLY A 96 -12.23 9.04 -0.32
CA GLY A 96 -12.76 7.77 0.18
C GLY A 96 -11.89 6.55 -0.13
N VAL A 97 -10.61 6.75 -0.47
CA VAL A 97 -9.65 5.69 -0.82
C VAL A 97 -8.51 5.65 0.21
N PRO A 98 -8.62 4.86 1.29
CA PRO A 98 -7.52 4.74 2.24
C PRO A 98 -6.28 4.08 1.59
N THR A 99 -5.11 4.51 2.04
CA THR A 99 -3.82 4.09 1.49
C THR A 99 -3.03 3.24 2.48
N LEU A 100 -2.39 2.19 1.99
CA LEU A 100 -1.52 1.29 2.74
C LEU A 100 -0.10 1.31 2.20
N GLY A 101 0.90 1.39 3.09
CA GLY A 101 2.26 0.95 2.82
C GLY A 101 2.42 -0.51 3.27
N GLY A 102 2.78 -1.41 2.37
CA GLY A 102 3.00 -2.82 2.70
C GLY A 102 4.48 -3.19 2.55
N PHE A 103 5.04 -3.97 3.47
CA PHE A 103 6.32 -4.64 3.26
C PHE A 103 6.33 -6.02 3.93
N CYS A 104 7.37 -6.82 3.72
CA CYS A 104 7.50 -8.11 4.40
C CYS A 104 8.74 -8.14 5.30
N ALA A 105 8.67 -8.95 6.34
CA ALA A 105 9.75 -9.16 7.29
C ALA A 105 10.88 -10.08 6.74
N ALA A 106 11.32 -9.86 5.50
CA ALA A 106 12.36 -10.66 4.84
C ALA A 106 13.70 -9.93 4.82
N ARG A 107 14.80 -10.68 4.94
CA ARG A 107 16.18 -10.18 4.90
C ARG A 107 16.91 -10.54 3.60
N ASN A 108 16.37 -11.47 2.82
CA ASN A 108 16.86 -11.83 1.49
C ASN A 108 15.71 -12.33 0.60
N LEU A 109 16.00 -12.55 -0.69
CA LEU A 109 14.98 -12.96 -1.68
C LEU A 109 14.31 -14.30 -1.34
N GLY A 110 15.05 -15.24 -0.74
CA GLY A 110 14.53 -16.58 -0.41
C GLY A 110 13.50 -16.57 0.72
N GLU A 111 13.50 -15.53 1.57
CA GLU A 111 12.59 -15.38 2.70
C GLU A 111 11.26 -14.69 2.35
N ILE A 112 11.15 -14.05 1.18
CA ILE A 112 9.99 -13.21 0.82
C ILE A 112 8.68 -13.98 0.94
N THR A 113 8.65 -15.22 0.49
CA THR A 113 7.41 -16.02 0.42
C THR A 113 6.91 -16.47 1.79
N SER A 114 7.82 -16.78 2.72
CA SER A 114 7.48 -17.23 4.08
C SER A 114 7.37 -16.07 5.09
N ALA A 115 7.97 -14.92 4.80
CA ALA A 115 7.96 -13.77 5.69
C ALA A 115 6.55 -13.20 5.91
N HIS A 116 6.30 -12.75 7.14
CA HIS A 116 5.07 -12.05 7.48
C HIS A 116 5.00 -10.68 6.80
N SER A 117 3.80 -10.33 6.32
CA SER A 117 3.53 -9.00 5.77
C SER A 117 3.19 -8.03 6.90
N ILE A 118 3.70 -6.81 6.78
CA ILE A 118 3.53 -5.71 7.72
C ILE A 118 2.85 -4.57 6.96
N TRP A 119 1.78 -4.04 7.55
CA TRP A 119 0.93 -3.04 6.92
C TRP A 119 0.94 -1.76 7.71
N ILE A 120 1.11 -0.64 7.01
CA ILE A 120 1.20 0.70 7.57
C ILE A 120 0.04 1.50 6.98
N PRO A 121 -0.98 1.84 7.77
CA PRO A 121 -2.09 2.66 7.31
C PRO A 121 -1.62 4.11 7.20
N LEU A 122 -1.66 4.67 5.98
CA LEU A 122 -1.30 6.07 5.73
C LEU A 122 -2.56 6.93 5.85
N LEU A 123 -3.02 7.12 7.10
CA LEU A 123 -4.28 7.83 7.37
C LEU A 123 -4.12 9.34 7.55
N LYS A 124 -2.93 9.77 7.96
CA LYS A 124 -2.54 11.18 8.10
C LYS A 124 -1.07 11.32 7.75
N SER A 125 -0.72 12.44 7.13
CA SER A 125 0.67 12.84 6.93
C SER A 125 1.35 13.04 8.28
N ASP A 126 2.39 12.27 8.55
CA ASP A 126 3.27 12.46 9.69
C ASP A 126 4.70 12.38 9.16
N GLU A 127 5.39 13.52 9.18
CA GLU A 127 6.76 13.66 8.66
C GLU A 127 7.76 12.73 9.38
N SER A 128 7.43 12.21 10.56
CA SER A 128 8.24 11.21 11.25
C SER A 128 8.26 9.84 10.55
N MET A 129 7.37 9.59 9.58
CA MET A 129 7.24 8.31 8.86
C MET A 129 8.34 8.07 7.80
N ASN A 130 9.30 8.98 7.66
CA ASN A 130 10.35 8.95 6.64
C ASN A 130 11.21 7.67 6.66
N LEU A 131 11.59 7.18 7.85
CA LEU A 131 12.26 5.89 8.00
C LEU A 131 11.64 5.13 9.16
N LEU A 132 11.04 4.00 8.82
CA LEU A 132 10.39 3.09 9.75
C LEU A 132 11.33 1.94 10.02
N ARG A 133 11.72 1.80 11.28
CA ARG A 133 12.46 0.67 11.81
C ARG A 133 11.48 -0.35 12.36
N TRP A 134 11.51 -1.54 11.79
CA TRP A 134 10.83 -2.70 12.32
C TRP A 134 11.83 -3.59 13.05
N SER A 135 11.47 -3.99 14.26
CA SER A 135 12.20 -5.01 15.01
C SER A 135 11.22 -6.09 15.43
N GLU A 136 11.65 -7.33 15.27
CA GLU A 136 10.97 -8.46 15.88
C GLU A 136 11.01 -8.28 17.40
N SER A 137 9.85 -8.37 18.04
CA SER A 137 9.72 -8.39 19.50
C SER A 137 9.42 -9.82 19.91
N ASP A 138 9.91 -10.23 21.09
CA ASP A 138 9.74 -11.60 21.62
C ASP A 138 8.28 -12.09 21.67
N SER A 139 7.32 -11.16 21.59
CA SER A 139 5.88 -11.42 21.42
C SER A 139 5.41 -11.26 19.96
N SER A 140 5.55 -12.33 19.16
CA SER A 140 4.70 -12.73 18.01
C SER A 140 4.02 -11.63 17.16
N GLY A 141 4.75 -10.59 16.78
CA GLY A 141 4.20 -9.50 15.96
C GLY A 141 5.14 -8.39 15.55
N GLY A 142 6.32 -8.28 16.17
CA GLY A 142 7.24 -7.17 15.94
C GLY A 142 6.64 -5.82 16.31
N SER A 143 7.46 -4.77 16.26
CA SER A 143 6.99 -3.41 16.44
C SER A 143 7.61 -2.49 15.41
N LEU A 144 6.83 -1.51 14.96
CA LEU A 144 7.28 -0.47 14.04
C LEU A 144 7.53 0.82 14.81
N SER A 145 8.67 1.43 14.56
CA SER A 145 9.10 2.68 15.20
C SER A 145 9.72 3.59 14.16
N THR A 146 9.49 4.90 14.32
CA THR A 146 10.33 5.93 13.74
C THR A 146 11.54 6.15 14.66
N TYR A 147 12.40 7.11 14.35
CA TYR A 147 13.45 7.53 15.29
C TYR A 147 12.86 8.18 16.57
N ASP A 148 11.68 8.78 16.47
CA ASP A 148 11.12 9.66 17.50
C ASP A 148 9.87 9.09 18.19
N SER A 149 9.20 8.10 17.60
CA SER A 149 7.91 7.58 18.06
C SER A 149 7.63 6.15 17.62
N LYS A 150 6.62 5.51 18.21
CA LYS A 150 6.07 4.25 17.68
C LYS A 150 5.16 4.57 16.48
N ALA A 151 5.39 3.89 15.36
CA ALA A 151 4.50 3.98 14.22
C ALA A 151 3.41 2.91 14.33
N ALA A 152 2.19 3.25 13.94
CA ALA A 152 1.10 2.27 13.89
C ALA A 152 1.38 1.25 12.78
N SER A 153 1.39 -0.04 13.14
CA SER A 153 1.40 -1.16 12.20
C SER A 153 0.19 -2.05 12.46
N ILE A 154 -0.41 -2.58 11.40
CA ILE A 154 -1.55 -3.48 11.48
C ILE A 154 -1.12 -4.89 11.09
N LYS A 155 -1.51 -5.90 11.89
CA LYS A 155 -1.34 -7.30 11.51
C LYS A 155 -2.28 -7.62 10.34
N THR A 156 -1.84 -8.43 9.38
CA THR A 156 -2.64 -8.78 8.18
C THR A 156 -4.08 -9.20 8.51
N ARG A 157 -4.30 -9.94 9.60
CA ARG A 157 -5.64 -10.41 10.03
C ARG A 157 -6.58 -9.31 10.51
N GLU A 158 -6.03 -8.24 11.08
CA GLU A 158 -6.78 -7.09 11.64
C GLU A 158 -7.01 -6.01 10.56
N LEU A 159 -6.34 -6.15 9.41
CA LEU A 159 -6.38 -5.16 8.33
C LEU A 159 -7.79 -4.85 7.83
N PRO A 160 -8.68 -5.82 7.55
CA PRO A 160 -10.01 -5.54 7.01
C PRO A 160 -10.84 -4.65 7.94
N GLU A 161 -10.85 -4.97 9.24
CA GLU A 161 -11.60 -4.24 10.27
C GLU A 161 -11.09 -2.81 10.46
N VAL A 162 -9.79 -2.58 10.26
CA VAL A 162 -9.23 -1.23 10.33
C VAL A 162 -9.46 -0.47 9.02
N ILE A 163 -9.27 -1.08 7.86
CA ILE A 163 -9.22 -0.32 6.59
C ILE A 163 -10.60 -0.15 5.94
N LEU A 164 -11.46 -1.18 5.96
CA LEU A 164 -12.71 -1.18 5.19
C LEU A 164 -13.71 -0.12 5.66
N PRO A 165 -13.87 0.17 6.97
CA PRO A 165 -14.77 1.24 7.42
C PRO A 165 -14.37 2.64 6.94
N ARG A 166 -13.13 2.81 6.46
CA ARG A 166 -12.60 4.07 5.94
C ARG A 166 -12.74 4.22 4.44
N CYS A 167 -13.16 3.16 3.75
CA CYS A 167 -13.44 3.21 2.32
C CYS A 167 -14.86 3.70 2.08
N GLU A 168 -15.02 4.70 1.21
CA GLU A 168 -16.33 5.06 0.71
C GLU A 168 -16.81 4.06 -0.35
N ARG A 169 -18.13 3.85 -0.38
CA ARG A 169 -18.77 3.06 -1.44
C ARG A 169 -18.93 3.94 -2.68
N MET A 170 -18.51 3.44 -3.82
CA MET A 170 -18.59 4.15 -5.09
C MET A 170 -18.98 3.21 -6.23
N SER A 171 -19.58 3.75 -7.29
CA SER A 171 -19.83 2.96 -8.51
C SER A 171 -18.51 2.62 -9.20
N PHE A 172 -18.52 1.62 -10.09
CA PHE A 172 -17.33 1.31 -10.90
C PHE A 172 -16.79 2.55 -11.64
N GLY A 173 -17.68 3.31 -12.29
CA GLY A 173 -17.28 4.54 -12.99
C GLY A 173 -16.62 5.56 -12.08
N ALA A 174 -17.18 5.78 -10.88
CA ALA A 174 -16.60 6.68 -9.90
C ALA A 174 -15.24 6.18 -9.39
N ALA A 175 -15.06 4.87 -9.17
CA ALA A 175 -13.77 4.28 -8.81
C ALA A 175 -12.70 4.54 -9.89
N ILE A 176 -13.03 4.32 -11.16
CA ILE A 176 -12.14 4.59 -12.30
C ILE A 176 -11.72 6.06 -12.33
N ASP A 177 -12.69 6.97 -12.19
CA ASP A 177 -12.43 8.40 -12.27
C ASP A 177 -11.64 8.90 -11.05
N THR A 178 -11.87 8.34 -9.87
CA THR A 178 -11.10 8.59 -8.64
C THR A 178 -9.65 8.14 -8.80
N MET A 179 -9.40 6.91 -9.25
CA MET A 179 -8.03 6.41 -9.48
C MET A 179 -7.28 7.23 -10.54
N ASP A 180 -7.97 7.73 -11.57
CA ASP A 180 -7.39 8.60 -12.58
C ASP A 180 -6.98 9.98 -12.02
N ARG A 181 -7.84 10.57 -11.19
CA ARG A 181 -7.51 11.82 -10.47
C ARG A 181 -6.32 11.62 -9.53
N LEU A 182 -6.29 10.52 -8.77
CA LEU A 182 -5.18 10.21 -7.86
C LEU A 182 -3.86 9.98 -8.61
N ARG A 183 -3.90 9.38 -9.81
CA ARG A 183 -2.72 9.28 -10.67
C ARG A 183 -2.16 10.65 -11.03
N SER A 184 -3.00 11.67 -11.20
CA SER A 184 -2.53 13.03 -11.49
C SER A 184 -1.78 13.68 -10.33
N VAL A 185 -2.09 13.33 -9.08
CA VAL A 185 -1.36 13.78 -7.88
C VAL A 185 0.09 13.29 -7.95
N LEU A 186 0.30 11.99 -8.21
CA LEU A 186 1.64 11.40 -8.36
C LEU A 186 2.46 12.01 -9.52
N ASN A 187 1.79 12.50 -10.56
CA ASN A 187 2.48 13.14 -11.68
C ASN A 187 2.85 14.61 -11.39
N ARG A 188 2.06 15.31 -10.55
CA ARG A 188 2.31 16.70 -10.17
C ARG A 188 3.42 16.81 -9.12
N GLU A 189 3.42 15.90 -8.16
CA GLU A 189 4.41 15.84 -7.08
C GLU A 189 5.75 15.21 -7.52
N ALA A 190 5.85 14.71 -8.75
CA ALA A 190 7.14 14.32 -9.32
C ALA A 190 7.95 15.59 -9.68
N VAL A 191 8.64 16.16 -8.70
CA VAL A 191 9.36 17.47 -8.75
C VAL A 191 10.50 17.56 -9.79
N ARG A 192 10.68 16.60 -10.73
CA ARG A 192 11.67 16.73 -11.81
C ARG A 192 11.16 16.23 -13.17
N PRO A 193 11.09 17.09 -14.21
CA PRO A 193 10.64 16.72 -15.56
C PRO A 193 11.72 15.98 -16.38
N TYR A 194 12.89 15.69 -15.80
CA TYR A 194 13.95 14.92 -16.46
C TYR A 194 14.04 13.55 -15.81
N TYR A 195 13.36 12.58 -16.41
CA TYR A 195 13.77 11.19 -16.67
C TYR A 195 12.50 10.42 -17.05
N TYR A 196 12.57 9.66 -18.13
CA TYR A 196 11.54 8.79 -18.71
C TYR A 196 11.07 7.65 -17.77
N GLY A 197 10.63 7.94 -16.55
CA GLY A 197 10.36 6.93 -15.52
C GLY A 197 9.28 7.35 -14.54
N SER A 198 8.04 6.95 -14.84
CA SER A 198 6.94 6.70 -13.89
C SER A 198 7.30 6.85 -12.42
N SER A 199 6.69 7.81 -11.70
CA SER A 199 6.52 7.68 -10.25
C SER A 199 5.94 6.29 -9.94
N TYR A 200 6.42 5.65 -8.87
CA TYR A 200 5.96 4.31 -8.52
C TYR A 200 4.46 4.36 -8.24
N LYS A 201 3.68 3.57 -8.98
CA LYS A 201 2.22 3.61 -8.93
C LYS A 201 1.70 2.58 -7.94
N PRO A 202 0.63 2.89 -7.19
CA PRO A 202 0.01 1.92 -6.31
C PRO A 202 -0.63 0.78 -7.10
N VAL A 203 -0.79 -0.35 -6.44
CA VAL A 203 -1.79 -1.35 -6.80
C VAL A 203 -3.09 -0.95 -6.10
N TYR A 204 -4.18 -0.84 -6.83
CA TYR A 204 -5.49 -0.62 -6.24
C TYR A 204 -6.16 -1.97 -5.96
N MET A 205 -6.83 -2.09 -4.83
CA MET A 205 -7.71 -3.22 -4.53
C MET A 205 -9.15 -2.74 -4.68
N LEU A 206 -9.87 -3.27 -5.67
CA LEU A 206 -11.28 -3.00 -5.88
C LEU A 206 -12.10 -4.09 -5.20
N ILE A 207 -12.95 -3.71 -4.26
CA ILE A 207 -13.60 -4.62 -3.32
C ILE A 207 -15.11 -4.56 -3.53
N GLU A 208 -15.69 -5.66 -3.96
CA GLU A 208 -17.11 -5.82 -4.24
C GLU A 208 -17.83 -6.50 -3.07
N GLY A 209 -19.05 -6.05 -2.76
CA GLY A 209 -19.89 -6.72 -1.76
C GLY A 209 -19.31 -6.70 -0.34
N SER A 210 -18.56 -5.66 0.02
CA SER A 210 -17.97 -5.55 1.35
C SER A 210 -19.04 -5.49 2.45
N GLN A 211 -18.83 -6.26 3.52
CA GLN A 211 -19.74 -6.39 4.67
C GLN A 211 -19.33 -5.56 5.90
N LEU A 212 -18.19 -4.87 5.81
CA LEU A 212 -17.70 -3.88 6.77
C LEU A 212 -17.76 -2.46 6.17
#